data_AF-A0A0D6TI23-F1
#
_entry.id   AF-A0A0D6TI23-F1
#
_cell.length_a   1.000
_cell.length_b   1.000
_cell.length_c   1.000
_cell.angle_alpha   90.00
_cell.angle_beta   90.00
_cell.angle_gamma   90.00
#
_symmetry.space_group_name_H-M   'P 1'
#
loop_
_entity.id
_entity.type
_entity.pdbx_description
1 polymer ?
#
loop_
_entity_poly.entity_id
_entity_poly.type
_entity_poly.pdbx_seq_one_letter_code
_entity_poly.pdbx_strand_id
1 'polypeptide(L)'
;MKEKPTHEEIYEKLSSLFNIKFKAQLKDSPIVFDNFLQIKNVVLENENYAILFLREKEILKFRDKKEFVDNFISFIDIKIGEFNREFENLQNFERMSMGIKYDENEVYMRHETIGHGIMKLNQIRDKLSKVQYD
;
A
#
# COMPACT_ATOMS: atom_id res chain seq x y z
N MET A 1 19.53 -10.48 19.22
CA MET A 1 18.53 -10.64 18.14
C MET A 1 18.69 -9.44 17.21
N LYS A 2 18.73 -9.60 15.88
CA LYS A 2 18.70 -8.43 14.99
C LYS A 2 17.32 -7.78 15.12
N GLU A 3 17.29 -6.47 15.33
CA GLU A 3 16.05 -5.70 15.35
C GLU A 3 15.33 -5.85 14.01
N LYS A 4 13.99 -5.91 14.04
CA LYS A 4 13.19 -5.89 12.80
C LYS A 4 13.49 -4.57 12.06
N PRO A 5 13.61 -4.60 10.71
CA PRO A 5 13.85 -3.38 9.96
C PRO A 5 12.64 -2.44 10.09
N THR A 6 12.90 -1.12 10.10
CA THR A 6 11.82 -0.14 10.08
C THR A 6 11.22 0.01 8.68
N HIS A 7 10.05 0.63 8.61
CA HIS A 7 9.40 0.99 7.34
C HIS A 7 10.34 1.80 6.44
N GLU A 8 11.06 2.77 7.01
CA GLU A 8 12.01 3.62 6.29
C GLU A 8 13.20 2.82 5.78
N GLU A 9 13.77 1.92 6.59
CA GLU A 9 14.90 1.09 6.18
C GLU A 9 14.55 0.17 5.00
N ILE A 10 13.34 -0.41 5.03
CA ILE A 10 12.82 -1.21 3.92
C ILE A 10 12.70 -0.36 2.66
N TYR A 11 12.13 0.84 2.77
CA TYR A 11 12.03 1.76 1.64
C TYR A 11 13.41 2.13 1.08
N GLU A 12 14.37 2.51 1.92
CA GLU A 12 15.71 2.89 1.45
C GLU A 12 16.40 1.72 0.73
N LYS A 13 16.19 0.49 1.22
CA LYS A 13 16.72 -0.70 0.57
C LYS A 13 16.08 -0.94 -0.80
N LEU A 14 14.75 -0.82 -0.92
CA LEU A 14 14.05 -0.91 -2.20
C LEU A 14 14.50 0.18 -3.17
N SER A 15 14.65 1.41 -2.68
CA SER A 15 15.11 2.54 -3.47
C SER A 15 16.52 2.31 -4.00
N SER A 16 17.43 1.79 -3.17
CA SER A 16 18.80 1.46 -3.57
C SER A 16 18.86 0.31 -4.58
N LEU A 17 18.01 -0.71 -4.46
CA LEU A 17 18.05 -1.89 -5.34
C LEU A 17 17.46 -1.60 -6.73
N PHE A 18 16.38 -0.83 -6.79
CA PHE A 18 15.59 -0.65 -8.02
C PHE A 18 15.62 0.77 -8.57
N ASN A 19 16.34 1.69 -7.91
CA ASN A 19 16.43 3.11 -8.24
C ASN A 19 15.06 3.81 -8.32
N ILE A 20 14.16 3.49 -7.38
CA ILE A 20 12.79 4.03 -7.34
C ILE A 20 12.68 5.03 -6.18
N LYS A 21 12.19 6.23 -6.46
CA LYS A 21 12.11 7.34 -5.49
C LYS A 21 10.66 7.78 -5.27
N PHE A 22 10.08 7.36 -4.16
CA PHE A 22 8.68 7.68 -3.80
C PHE A 22 8.44 7.84 -2.28
N LYS A 23 9.49 8.09 -1.50
CA LYS A 23 9.43 8.27 -0.03
C LYS A 23 8.39 9.30 0.41
N ALA A 24 8.33 10.42 -0.30
CA ALA A 24 7.42 11.52 0.04
C ALA A 24 5.95 11.11 -0.11
N GLN A 25 5.65 10.24 -1.08
CA GLN A 25 4.31 9.72 -1.31
C GLN A 25 3.93 8.67 -0.26
N LEU A 26 4.89 7.86 0.21
CA LEU A 26 4.69 6.88 1.29
C LEU A 26 4.43 7.49 2.67
N LYS A 27 5.02 8.66 2.97
CA LYS A 27 4.81 9.33 4.25
C LYS A 27 3.31 9.55 4.49
N ASP A 28 2.80 9.12 5.65
CA ASP A 28 1.37 9.22 6.02
C ASP A 28 0.43 8.48 5.04
N SER A 29 0.96 7.56 4.22
CA SER A 29 0.15 6.70 3.38
C SER A 29 -0.40 5.52 4.17
N PRO A 30 -1.49 4.89 3.72
CA PRO A 30 -2.00 3.67 4.34
C PRO A 30 -1.06 2.46 4.15
N ILE A 31 -0.04 2.56 3.29
CA ILE A 31 0.93 1.49 3.04
C ILE A 31 2.06 1.57 4.06
N VAL A 32 2.20 0.51 4.86
CA VAL A 32 3.31 0.36 5.82
C VAL A 32 4.00 -0.97 5.58
N PHE A 33 5.29 -0.92 5.30
CA PHE A 33 6.14 -2.11 5.15
C PHE A 33 6.44 -2.74 6.52
N ASP A 34 6.30 -4.06 6.63
CA ASP A 34 6.73 -4.85 7.80
C ASP A 34 8.03 -5.61 7.51
N ASN A 35 8.19 -6.15 6.31
CA ASN A 35 9.40 -6.89 5.97
C ASN A 35 9.74 -6.88 4.48
N PHE A 36 11.01 -7.09 4.17
CA PHE A 36 11.51 -7.23 2.82
C PHE A 36 12.50 -8.39 2.74
N LEU A 37 12.13 -9.40 1.95
CA LEU A 37 12.79 -10.70 1.91
C LEU A 37 13.35 -10.97 0.51
N GLN A 38 14.53 -11.57 0.47
CA GLN A 38 15.06 -12.25 -0.71
C GLN A 38 14.80 -13.75 -0.53
N ILE A 39 14.12 -14.35 -1.49
CA ILE A 39 13.66 -15.73 -1.45
C ILE A 39 14.39 -16.49 -2.55
N LYS A 40 15.22 -17.45 -2.17
CA LYS A 40 15.86 -18.39 -3.09
C LYS A 40 14.97 -19.60 -3.30
N ASN A 41 14.57 -19.85 -4.55
CA ASN A 41 13.92 -21.09 -4.94
C ASN A 41 14.98 -22.17 -5.11
N VAL A 42 14.95 -23.19 -4.26
CA VAL A 42 15.94 -24.27 -4.27
C VAL A 42 15.77 -25.26 -5.42
N VAL A 43 14.59 -25.35 -6.03
CA VAL A 43 14.31 -26.26 -7.15
C VAL A 43 14.62 -25.60 -8.48
N LEU A 44 14.26 -24.33 -8.64
CA LEU A 44 14.48 -23.56 -9.88
C LEU A 44 15.80 -22.78 -9.88
N GLU A 45 16.55 -22.84 -8.77
CA GLU A 45 17.80 -22.10 -8.53
C GLU A 45 17.72 -20.59 -8.83
N ASN A 46 16.53 -20.00 -8.72
CA ASN A 46 16.31 -18.57 -8.95
C ASN A 46 16.02 -17.80 -7.66
N GLU A 47 16.18 -16.48 -7.73
CA GLU A 47 15.94 -15.58 -6.61
C GLU A 47 14.79 -14.63 -6.93
N ASN A 48 13.91 -14.45 -5.95
CA ASN A 48 12.79 -13.52 -6.01
C ASN A 48 12.81 -12.63 -4.76
N TYR A 49 12.09 -11.53 -4.82
CA TYR A 49 11.87 -10.65 -3.68
C TYR A 49 10.42 -10.74 -3.20
N ALA A 50 10.22 -10.48 -1.91
CA ALA A 50 8.89 -10.38 -1.32
C ALA A 50 8.82 -9.21 -0.31
N ILE A 51 7.76 -8.42 -0.38
CA ILE A 51 7.42 -7.38 0.58
C ILE A 51 6.20 -7.84 1.38
N LEU A 52 6.32 -7.74 2.69
CA LEU A 52 5.22 -7.90 3.64
C LEU A 52 4.80 -6.52 4.12
N PHE A 53 3.50 -6.32 4.27
CA PHE A 53 2.93 -5.08 4.79
C PHE A 53 2.32 -5.30 6.17
N LEU A 54 2.42 -4.31 7.05
CA LEU A 54 2.07 -4.43 8.46
C LEU A 54 0.58 -4.75 8.70
N ARG A 55 -0.31 -4.26 7.84
CA ARG A 55 -1.77 -4.35 8.02
C ARG A 55 -2.46 -5.17 6.94
N GLU A 56 -1.69 -5.78 6.05
CA GLU A 56 -2.22 -6.44 4.86
C GLU A 56 -1.89 -7.92 4.87
N LYS A 57 -2.82 -8.73 4.32
CA LYS A 57 -2.59 -10.17 4.14
C LYS A 57 -1.84 -10.44 2.85
N GLU A 58 -1.91 -9.52 1.89
CA GLU A 58 -1.25 -9.65 0.61
C GLU A 58 0.29 -9.57 0.77
N ILE A 59 0.99 -10.46 0.08
CA ILE A 59 2.45 -10.44 -0.04
C ILE A 59 2.77 -10.04 -1.47
N LEU A 60 3.51 -8.96 -1.64
CA LEU A 60 3.95 -8.52 -2.96
C LEU A 60 5.23 -9.25 -3.34
N LYS A 61 5.18 -10.07 -4.39
CA LYS A 61 6.31 -10.87 -4.89
C LYS A 61 6.76 -10.36 -6.25
N PHE A 62 8.05 -10.35 -6.53
CA PHE A 62 8.59 -9.84 -7.80
C PHE A 62 10.04 -10.30 -8.01
N ARG A 63 10.49 -10.30 -9.26
CA ARG A 63 11.85 -10.70 -9.66
C ARG A 63 12.76 -9.53 -9.99
N ASP A 64 12.18 -8.48 -10.54
CA ASP A 64 12.90 -7.32 -11.07
C ASP A 64 12.11 -6.03 -10.86
N LYS A 65 12.70 -4.90 -11.30
CA LYS A 65 12.11 -3.56 -11.22
C LYS A 65 10.73 -3.50 -11.88
N LYS A 66 10.56 -4.15 -13.04
CA LYS A 66 9.31 -4.07 -13.81
C LYS A 66 8.20 -4.81 -13.07
N GLU A 67 8.45 -6.05 -12.65
CA GLU A 67 7.50 -6.81 -11.86
C GLU A 67 7.18 -6.13 -10.52
N PHE A 68 8.17 -5.49 -9.89
CA PHE A 68 7.91 -4.69 -8.71
C PHE A 68 6.88 -3.59 -9.02
N VAL A 69 7.13 -2.76 -10.03
CA VAL A 69 6.25 -1.64 -10.38
C VAL A 69 4.85 -2.13 -10.73
N ASP A 70 4.74 -3.13 -11.60
CA ASP A 70 3.45 -3.66 -12.06
C ASP A 70 2.64 -4.25 -10.90
N ASN A 71 3.28 -5.08 -10.06
CA ASN A 71 2.61 -5.72 -8.92
C ASN A 71 2.27 -4.70 -7.82
N PHE A 72 3.08 -3.65 -7.65
CA PHE A 72 2.84 -2.61 -6.65
C PHE A 72 1.69 -1.69 -7.05
N ILE A 73 1.59 -1.35 -8.34
CA ILE A 73 0.44 -0.62 -8.88
C ILE A 73 -0.83 -1.47 -8.73
N SER A 74 -0.79 -2.76 -9.07
CA SER A 74 -1.92 -3.67 -8.90
C SER A 74 -2.37 -3.77 -7.44
N PHE A 75 -1.42 -3.87 -6.50
CA PHE A 75 -1.70 -3.83 -5.08
C PHE A 75 -2.36 -2.51 -4.65
N ILE A 76 -1.86 -1.36 -5.13
CA ILE A 76 -2.49 -0.05 -4.86
C ILE A 76 -3.92 0.01 -5.39
N ASP A 77 -4.17 -0.47 -6.60
CA ASP A 77 -5.50 -0.44 -7.23
C ASP A 77 -6.50 -1.28 -6.42
N ILE A 78 -6.07 -2.42 -5.87
CA ILE A 78 -6.87 -3.23 -4.93
C ILE A 78 -7.22 -2.41 -3.68
N LYS A 79 -6.24 -1.73 -3.07
CA LYS A 79 -6.46 -0.93 -1.85
C LYS A 79 -7.36 0.28 -2.08
N ILE A 80 -7.26 0.95 -3.23
CA ILE A 80 -8.21 1.99 -3.61
C ILE A 80 -9.62 1.41 -3.73
N GLY A 81 -9.76 0.22 -4.34
CA GLY A 81 -11.04 -0.48 -4.41
C GLY A 81 -11.62 -0.89 -3.05
N GLU A 82 -10.79 -1.22 -2.07
CA GLU A 82 -11.21 -1.45 -0.68
C GLU A 82 -11.73 -0.16 -0.03
N PHE A 83 -11.01 0.95 -0.16
CA PHE A 83 -11.44 2.25 0.35
C PHE A 83 -12.75 2.74 -0.27
N ASN A 84 -12.92 2.58 -1.59
CA ASN A 84 -14.17 2.94 -2.27
C ASN A 84 -15.35 2.12 -1.76
N ARG A 85 -15.16 0.81 -1.51
CA ARG A 85 -16.21 -0.03 -0.91
C ARG A 85 -16.50 0.39 0.53
N GLU A 86 -15.49 0.74 1.31
CA GLU A 86 -15.69 1.27 2.66
C GLU A 86 -16.49 2.58 2.65
N PHE A 87 -16.17 3.47 1.70
CA PHE A 87 -16.89 4.73 1.51
C PHE A 87 -18.37 4.50 1.18
N GLU A 88 -18.67 3.62 0.23
CA GLU A 88 -20.04 3.27 -0.13
C GLU A 88 -20.80 2.65 1.05
N ASN A 89 -20.15 1.79 1.82
CA ASN A 89 -20.74 1.20 3.03
C ASN A 89 -21.05 2.26 4.08
N LEU A 90 -20.15 3.24 4.27
CA LEU A 90 -20.35 4.35 5.21
C LEU A 90 -21.52 5.23 4.79
N GLN A 91 -21.62 5.58 3.50
CA GLN A 91 -22.75 6.34 2.96
C GLN A 91 -24.08 5.58 3.11
N ASN A 92 -24.08 4.26 2.87
CA ASN A 92 -25.27 3.44 3.05
C ASN A 92 -25.68 3.36 4.52
N PHE A 93 -24.72 3.22 5.44
CA PHE A 93 -24.98 3.27 6.87
C PHE A 93 -25.64 4.59 7.28
N GLU A 94 -25.11 5.73 6.84
CA GLU A 94 -25.67 7.06 7.14
C GLU A 94 -27.12 7.20 6.61
N ARG A 95 -27.39 6.73 5.38
CA ARG A 95 -28.74 6.76 4.80
C ARG A 95 -29.73 5.86 5.54
N MET A 96 -29.30 4.66 5.96
CA MET A 96 -30.15 3.70 6.66
C MET A 96 -30.36 4.06 8.13
N SER A 97 -29.45 4.82 8.72
CA SER A 97 -29.48 5.21 10.13
C SER A 97 -30.29 6.48 10.40
N MET A 98 -31.14 6.92 9.47
CA MET A 98 -32.03 8.07 9.69
C MET A 98 -32.89 7.86 10.95
N GLY A 99 -32.62 8.64 11.99
CA GLY A 99 -33.30 8.57 13.29
C GLY A 99 -32.57 7.74 14.36
N ILE A 100 -31.45 7.08 14.04
CA ILE A 100 -30.57 6.40 15.00
C ILE A 100 -29.49 7.36 15.44
N LYS A 101 -29.21 7.44 16.74
CA LYS A 101 -28.12 8.26 17.28
C LYS A 101 -26.78 7.55 17.05
N TYR A 102 -25.94 8.12 16.19
CA TYR A 102 -24.55 7.71 16.01
C TYR A 102 -23.62 8.93 16.18
N ASP A 103 -22.31 8.69 16.34
CA ASP A 103 -21.33 9.76 16.47
C ASP A 103 -20.98 10.33 15.08
N GLU A 104 -21.50 11.52 14.79
CA GLU A 104 -21.24 12.23 13.53
C GLU A 104 -19.76 12.59 13.36
N ASN A 105 -19.02 12.84 14.45
CA ASN A 105 -17.59 13.14 14.38
C ASN A 105 -16.80 11.90 13.97
N GLU A 106 -17.15 10.74 14.50
CA GLU A 106 -16.52 9.48 14.11
C GLU A 106 -16.72 9.19 12.62
N VAL A 107 -17.96 9.35 12.13
CA VAL A 107 -18.30 9.16 10.71
C VAL A 107 -17.54 10.15 9.83
N TYR A 108 -17.51 11.43 10.21
CA TYR A 108 -16.75 12.45 9.50
C TYR A 108 -15.25 12.10 9.43
N MET A 109 -14.65 11.71 10.56
CA MET A 109 -13.24 11.32 10.61
C MET A 109 -12.94 10.10 9.74
N ARG A 110 -13.88 9.16 9.60
CA ARG A 110 -13.73 8.01 8.70
C ARG A 110 -13.76 8.44 7.23
N HIS A 111 -14.67 9.32 6.83
CA HIS A 111 -14.67 9.89 5.47
C HIS A 111 -13.35 10.58 5.14
N GLU A 112 -12.83 11.41 6.04
CA GLU A 112 -11.54 12.09 5.88
C GLU A 112 -10.39 11.08 5.76
N THR A 113 -10.38 10.04 6.59
CA THR A 113 -9.35 8.99 6.56
C THR A 113 -9.37 8.25 5.21
N ILE A 114 -10.54 7.88 4.72
CA ILE A 114 -10.73 7.22 3.42
C ILE A 114 -10.25 8.12 2.29
N GLY A 115 -10.70 9.38 2.26
CA GLY A 115 -10.34 10.35 1.23
C GLY A 115 -8.84 10.63 1.20
N HIS A 116 -8.22 10.84 2.36
CA HIS A 116 -6.78 11.02 2.48
C HIS A 116 -6.01 9.78 2.01
N GLY A 117 -6.45 8.59 2.42
CA GLY A 117 -5.86 7.31 2.03
C GLY A 117 -5.85 7.12 0.50
N ILE A 118 -7.01 7.31 -0.15
CA ILE A 118 -7.15 7.23 -1.61
C ILE A 118 -6.23 8.24 -2.30
N MET A 119 -6.21 9.49 -1.82
CA MET A 119 -5.34 10.53 -2.39
C MET A 119 -3.86 10.10 -2.35
N LYS A 120 -3.39 9.60 -1.21
CA LYS A 120 -2.01 9.14 -1.04
C LYS A 120 -1.68 7.95 -1.93
N LEU A 121 -2.57 6.97 -2.01
CA LEU A 121 -2.42 5.82 -2.88
C LEU A 121 -2.29 6.23 -4.37
N ASN A 122 -3.14 7.15 -4.82
CA ASN A 122 -3.05 7.70 -6.18
C ASN A 122 -1.72 8.41 -6.44
N GLN A 123 -1.20 9.19 -5.49
CA GLN A 123 0.10 9.84 -5.63
C GLN A 123 1.24 8.81 -5.79
N ILE A 124 1.22 7.70 -5.05
CA ILE A 124 2.20 6.62 -5.18
C ILE A 124 2.06 5.95 -6.56
N ARG A 125 0.83 5.61 -6.95
CA ARG A 125 0.51 4.99 -8.24
C ARG A 125 1.03 5.83 -9.40
N ASP A 126 0.69 7.11 -9.44
CA ASP A 126 1.12 8.03 -10.51
C ASP A 126 2.64 8.16 -10.56
N LYS A 127 3.31 8.11 -9.41
CA LYS A 127 4.76 8.16 -9.33
C LYS A 127 5.40 6.89 -9.90
N LEU A 128 4.85 5.72 -9.58
CA LEU A 128 5.34 4.43 -10.07
C LEU A 128 5.06 4.23 -11.56
N SER A 129 3.90 4.65 -12.06
CA SER A 129 3.57 4.57 -13.48
C SER A 129 4.57 5.34 -14.36
N LYS A 130 5.08 6.48 -13.88
CA LYS A 130 6.12 7.24 -14.59
C LYS A 130 7.46 6.49 -14.66
N VAL A 131 7.80 5.75 -13.61
CA VAL A 131 9.04 4.95 -13.53
C VAL A 131 9.03 3.74 -14.48
N GLN A 132 7.85 3.30 -14.93
CA GLN A 132 7.71 2.21 -15.91
C GLN A 132 8.18 2.62 -17.33
N TYR A 133 8.14 3.91 -17.64
CA TYR A 133 8.52 4.47 -18.95
C TYR A 133 9.94 5.08 -18.96
N ASP A 134 10.65 5.00 -17.83
CA ASP A 134 12.04 5.44 -17.65
C ASP A 134 13.02 4.24 -17.61
#